data_AF-A0A1E7L544-F1
#
_entry.id   AF-A0A1E7L544-F1
#
_cell.length_a   1.000
_cell.length_b   1.000
_cell.length_c   1.000
_cell.angle_alpha   90.00
_cell.angle_beta   90.00
_cell.angle_gamma   90.00
#
_symmetry.space_group_name_H-M   'P 1'
#
loop_
_entity.id
_entity.type
_entity.pdbx_description
1 polymer ?
#
loop_
_entity_poly.entity_id
_entity_poly.type
_entity_poly.pdbx_seq_one_letter_code
_entity_poly.pdbx_strand_id
1 'polypeptide(L)'
;MPVMQKVSERANPARYQAALIRAALRAGLADDVSEAALDQAATEAGLRPAKYASTRDAVRYAIENPVSFADDCNQDIAFAVFDAAETGRSLVVVDARGERSVMTPEPVEDPT
;
A
#
# COMPACT_ATOMS: atom_id res chain seq x y z
N MET A 1 -7.31 24.67 -7.44
CA MET A 1 -7.75 23.32 -7.03
C MET A 1 -6.65 22.34 -7.40
N PRO A 2 -6.17 21.48 -6.49
CA PRO A 2 -5.13 20.53 -6.82
C PRO A 2 -5.68 19.56 -7.86
N VAL A 3 -4.97 19.41 -8.97
CA VAL A 3 -5.29 18.42 -10.00
C VAL A 3 -5.06 17.05 -9.36
N MET A 4 -6.13 16.32 -9.06
CA MET A 4 -6.04 14.92 -8.65
C MET A 4 -5.40 14.15 -9.82
N GLN A 5 -4.10 13.84 -9.68
CA GLN A 5 -3.43 12.97 -10.65
C GLN A 5 -4.21 11.65 -10.69
N LYS A 6 -4.78 11.34 -11.86
CA LYS A 6 -5.47 10.07 -12.07
C LYS A 6 -4.43 8.96 -12.07
N VAL A 7 -4.32 8.24 -10.97
CA VAL A 7 -3.43 7.09 -10.85
C VAL A 7 -4.05 5.90 -11.59
N SER A 8 -3.33 5.36 -12.57
CA SER A 8 -3.78 4.23 -13.38
C SER A 8 -3.18 2.94 -12.85
N GLU A 9 -4.02 1.98 -12.45
CA GLU A 9 -3.61 0.65 -12.01
C GLU A 9 -2.75 -0.07 -13.06
N ARG A 10 -3.07 0.07 -14.35
CA ARG A 10 -2.31 -0.59 -15.43
C ARG A 10 -0.98 0.09 -15.73
N ALA A 11 -0.94 1.43 -15.72
CA ALA A 11 0.26 2.18 -16.11
C ALA A 11 1.24 2.36 -14.94
N ASN A 12 0.74 2.36 -13.71
CA ASN A 12 1.56 2.45 -12.51
C ASN A 12 0.91 1.65 -11.36
N PRO A 13 1.06 0.32 -11.36
CA PRO A 13 0.42 -0.56 -10.39
C PRO A 13 0.89 -0.28 -8.96
N ALA A 14 2.17 0.02 -8.75
CA ALA A 14 2.71 0.33 -7.42
C ALA A 14 2.09 1.61 -6.83
N ARG A 15 2.00 2.70 -7.60
CA ARG A 15 1.34 3.93 -7.13
C ARG A 15 -0.15 3.74 -6.91
N TYR A 16 -0.82 2.94 -7.74
CA TYR A 16 -2.23 2.64 -7.54
C TYR A 16 -2.46 1.83 -6.27
N GLN A 17 -1.67 0.77 -6.04
CA GLN A 17 -1.69 -0.02 -4.80
C GLN A 17 -1.46 0.87 -3.58
N ALA A 18 -0.44 1.73 -3.61
CA ALA A 18 -0.17 2.69 -2.52
C ALA A 18 -1.36 3.62 -2.24
N ALA A 19 -1.98 4.16 -3.30
CA ALA A 19 -3.15 5.02 -3.17
C ALA A 19 -4.34 4.27 -2.56
N LEU A 20 -4.56 3.01 -2.96
CA LEU A 20 -5.61 2.17 -2.42
C LEU A 20 -5.35 1.77 -0.97
N ILE A 21 -4.11 1.45 -0.59
CA ILE A 21 -3.72 1.19 0.81
C ILE A 21 -4.02 2.43 1.66
N ARG A 22 -3.61 3.63 1.20
CA ARG A 22 -3.88 4.88 1.92
C ARG A 22 -5.38 5.13 2.10
N ALA A 23 -6.19 4.83 1.08
CA ALA A 23 -7.63 4.95 1.15
C ALA A 23 -8.23 3.97 2.19
N ALA A 24 -7.81 2.71 2.14
CA ALA A 24 -8.24 1.67 3.06
C ALA A 24 -7.89 2.01 4.52
N LEU A 25 -6.66 2.43 4.80
CA LEU A 25 -6.23 2.84 6.14
C LEU A 25 -7.02 4.06 6.66
N ARG A 26 -7.33 5.03 5.79
CA ARG A 26 -8.18 6.18 6.15
C ARG A 26 -9.62 5.79 6.47
N ALA A 27 -10.12 4.73 5.85
CA ALA A 27 -11.42 4.13 6.15
C ALA A 27 -11.39 3.24 7.41
N GLY A 28 -10.24 3.11 8.08
CA GLY A 28 -10.08 2.31 9.30
C GLY A 28 -9.95 0.80 9.06
N LEU A 29 -9.63 0.39 7.82
CA LEU A 29 -9.40 -1.02 7.51
C LEU A 29 -8.05 -1.46 8.05
N ALA A 30 -8.03 -2.56 8.82
CA ALA A 30 -6.84 -3.03 9.52
C ALA A 30 -6.63 -4.54 9.39
N ASP A 31 -7.67 -5.33 9.65
CA ASP A 31 -7.65 -6.81 9.63
C ASP A 31 -8.90 -7.33 8.88
N ASP A 32 -8.82 -8.55 8.35
CA ASP A 32 -9.91 -9.23 7.59
C ASP A 32 -10.55 -8.35 6.51
N VAL A 33 -9.71 -7.77 5.66
CA VAL A 33 -10.13 -6.76 4.69
C VAL A 33 -10.88 -7.42 3.54
N SER A 34 -12.20 -7.24 3.52
CA SER A 34 -13.05 -7.73 2.42
C SER A 34 -12.87 -6.95 1.11
N GLU A 35 -13.11 -7.61 -0.02
CA GLU A 35 -13.08 -6.95 -1.34
C GLU A 35 -14.08 -5.78 -1.44
N ALA A 36 -15.27 -5.94 -0.85
CA ALA A 36 -16.29 -4.90 -0.85
C ALA A 36 -15.82 -3.65 -0.08
N ALA A 37 -15.12 -3.83 1.04
CA ALA A 37 -14.56 -2.72 1.81
C ALA A 37 -13.46 -1.99 1.04
N LEU A 38 -12.60 -2.72 0.31
CA LEU A 38 -11.59 -2.11 -0.57
C LEU A 38 -12.21 -1.32 -1.72
N ASP A 39 -13.23 -1.88 -2.38
CA ASP A 39 -13.92 -1.21 -3.49
C ASP A 39 -14.66 0.05 -3.01
N GLN A 40 -15.26 0.01 -1.81
CA GLN A 40 -15.86 1.18 -1.18
C GLN A 40 -14.80 2.25 -0.85
N ALA A 41 -13.71 1.88 -0.18
CA ALA A 41 -12.63 2.81 0.17
C ALA A 41 -12.01 3.44 -1.08
N ALA A 42 -11.83 2.66 -2.16
CA ALA A 42 -11.39 3.18 -3.46
C ALA A 42 -12.33 4.27 -3.97
N THR A 43 -13.63 3.98 -3.99
CA THR A 43 -14.66 4.88 -4.52
C THR A 43 -14.74 6.18 -3.71
N GLU A 44 -14.72 6.09 -2.38
CA GLU A 44 -14.72 7.25 -1.48
C GLU A 44 -13.47 8.13 -1.64
N ALA A 45 -12.33 7.52 -1.97
CA ALA A 45 -11.09 8.23 -2.29
C ALA A 45 -11.03 8.75 -3.75
N GLY A 46 -12.08 8.55 -4.54
CA GLY A 46 -12.13 8.94 -5.96
C GLY A 46 -11.25 8.10 -6.89
N LEU A 47 -10.83 6.92 -6.43
CA LEU A 47 -10.20 5.89 -7.24
C LEU A 47 -11.29 5.02 -7.89
N ARG A 48 -10.95 4.40 -9.02
CA ARG A 48 -11.75 3.26 -9.49
C ARG A 48 -11.41 2.04 -8.64
N PRO A 49 -12.37 1.15 -8.34
CA PRO A 49 -12.08 -0.16 -7.77
C PRO A 49 -11.00 -0.92 -8.55
N ALA A 50 -10.19 -1.71 -7.83
CA ALA A 50 -9.10 -2.45 -8.43
C ALA A 50 -9.65 -3.49 -9.41
N LYS A 51 -9.15 -3.50 -10.64
CA LYS A 51 -9.60 -4.46 -11.65
C LYS A 51 -8.91 -5.82 -11.50
N TYR A 52 -7.65 -5.83 -11.08
CA TYR A 52 -6.86 -7.05 -11.01
C TYR A 52 -6.92 -7.68 -9.61
N ALA A 53 -7.18 -8.98 -9.54
CA ALA A 53 -7.17 -9.73 -8.29
C ALA A 53 -5.81 -9.63 -7.58
N SER A 54 -4.70 -9.67 -8.34
CA SER A 54 -3.34 -9.51 -7.81
C SER A 54 -3.12 -8.17 -7.10
N THR A 55 -3.74 -7.09 -7.59
CA THR A 55 -3.71 -5.78 -6.93
C THR A 55 -4.43 -5.85 -5.58
N ARG A 56 -5.63 -6.45 -5.54
CA ARG A 56 -6.41 -6.59 -4.31
C ARG A 56 -5.68 -7.45 -3.28
N ASP A 57 -5.12 -8.58 -3.70
CA ASP A 57 -4.36 -9.47 -2.84
C ASP A 57 -3.12 -8.79 -2.27
N ALA A 58 -2.38 -8.04 -3.10
CA ALA A 58 -1.20 -7.30 -2.65
C ALA A 58 -1.56 -6.20 -1.63
N VAL A 59 -2.65 -5.47 -1.87
CA VAL A 59 -3.14 -4.42 -0.96
C VAL A 59 -3.64 -5.03 0.34
N ARG A 60 -4.45 -6.09 0.28
CA ARG A 60 -4.95 -6.81 1.45
C ARG A 60 -3.79 -7.32 2.29
N TYR A 61 -2.84 -8.02 1.67
CA TYR A 61 -1.67 -8.54 2.35
C TYR A 61 -0.89 -7.44 3.08
N ALA A 62 -0.65 -6.30 2.41
CA ALA A 62 0.06 -5.18 3.00
C ALA A 62 -0.66 -4.57 4.21
N ILE A 63 -1.99 -4.52 4.21
CA ILE A 63 -2.79 -3.97 5.32
C ILE A 63 -2.84 -4.94 6.51
N GLU A 64 -3.04 -6.22 6.24
CA GLU A 64 -3.21 -7.28 7.24
C GLU A 64 -1.88 -7.75 7.84
N ASN A 65 -0.76 -7.53 7.15
CA ASN A 65 0.57 -7.93 7.60
C ASN A 65 1.51 -6.70 7.66
N PRO A 66 1.22 -5.72 8.52
CA PRO A 66 2.05 -4.53 8.59
C PRO A 66 3.37 -4.86 9.32
N VAL A 67 4.47 -4.27 8.86
CA VAL A 67 5.79 -4.42 9.48
C VAL A 67 5.84 -3.57 10.75
N SER A 68 6.06 -4.18 11.91
CA SER A 68 6.06 -3.47 13.20
C SER A 68 7.48 -3.14 13.68
N PHE A 69 7.77 -1.86 13.89
CA PHE A 69 9.04 -1.44 14.50
C PHE A 69 9.11 -1.66 16.02
N ALA A 70 7.98 -1.95 16.66
CA ALA A 70 7.92 -2.11 18.12
C ALA A 70 8.29 -3.53 18.57
N ASP A 71 7.93 -4.55 17.77
CA ASP A 71 7.95 -5.95 18.19
C ASP A 71 8.88 -6.83 17.33
N ASP A 72 9.12 -6.47 16.06
CA ASP A 72 9.95 -7.29 15.17
C ASP A 72 11.44 -6.92 15.30
N CYS A 73 12.21 -7.87 15.81
CA CYS A 73 13.66 -7.79 15.90
C CYS A 73 14.26 -7.46 14.53
N ASN A 74 14.85 -6.26 14.40
CA ASN A 74 15.55 -5.59 13.28
C ASN A 74 15.89 -6.34 11.95
N GLN A 75 16.11 -7.66 11.93
CA GLN A 75 16.41 -8.43 10.71
C GLN A 75 15.17 -8.67 9.84
N ASP A 76 14.00 -8.91 10.41
CA ASP A 76 12.77 -9.19 9.64
C ASP A 76 12.27 -7.95 8.90
N ILE A 77 12.47 -6.77 9.52
CA ILE A 77 12.20 -5.47 8.90
C ILE A 77 13.10 -5.24 7.68
N ALA A 78 14.39 -5.54 7.80
CA ALA A 78 15.33 -5.39 6.68
C ALA A 78 14.92 -6.31 5.51
N PHE A 79 14.58 -7.57 5.78
CA PHE A 79 14.13 -8.50 4.75
C PHE A 79 12.84 -8.01 4.06
N ALA A 80 11.83 -7.58 4.82
CA ALA A 80 10.58 -7.07 4.26
C ALA A 80 10.80 -5.82 3.38
N VAL A 81 11.69 -4.91 3.80
CA VAL A 81 12.02 -3.71 3.02
C VAL A 81 12.76 -4.06 1.73
N PHE A 82 13.76 -4.96 1.78
CA PHE A 82 14.50 -5.37 0.58
C PHE A 82 13.62 -6.17 -0.39
N ASP A 83 12.78 -7.09 0.12
CA ASP A 83 11.82 -7.83 -0.70
C ASP A 83 10.81 -6.89 -1.38
N ALA A 84 10.26 -5.92 -0.65
CA ALA A 84 9.36 -4.92 -1.21
C ALA A 84 10.04 -4.06 -2.28
N ALA A 85 11.31 -3.69 -2.08
CA ALA A 85 12.08 -2.94 -3.05
C ALA A 85 12.36 -3.77 -4.32
N GLU A 86 12.74 -5.04 -4.19
CA GLU A 86 13.01 -5.95 -5.30
C GLU A 86 11.73 -6.24 -6.11
N THR A 87 10.61 -6.43 -5.42
CA THR A 87 9.32 -6.80 -6.03
C THR A 87 8.46 -5.59 -6.43
N GLY A 88 8.90 -4.37 -6.12
CA GLY A 88 8.16 -3.13 -6.39
C GLY A 88 6.82 -3.03 -5.64
N ARG A 89 6.73 -3.68 -4.47
CA ARG A 89 5.50 -3.79 -3.68
C ARG A 89 5.41 -2.69 -2.63
N SER A 90 4.20 -2.20 -2.38
CA SER A 90 3.95 -1.29 -1.25
C SER A 90 3.88 -2.03 0.08
N LEU A 91 4.36 -1.39 1.15
CA LEU A 91 4.33 -1.88 2.52
C LEU A 91 3.50 -0.96 3.41
N VAL A 92 2.90 -1.53 4.46
CA VAL A 92 2.42 -0.78 5.62
C VAL A 92 3.40 -1.00 6.76
N VAL A 93 3.81 0.09 7.38
CA VAL A 93 4.75 0.12 8.49
C VAL A 93 4.06 0.69 9.72
N VAL A 94 4.15 0.02 10.86
CA VAL A 94 3.72 0.55 12.15
C VAL A 94 4.94 1.15 12.86
N ASP A 95 4.88 2.45 13.13
CA ASP A 95 5.95 3.15 13.85
C ASP A 95 5.93 2.86 15.36
N ALA A 96 6.91 3.40 16.08
CA ALA A 96 7.02 3.21 17.54
C ALA A 96 5.84 3.81 18.36
N ARG A 97 4.95 4.58 17.73
CA ARG A 97 3.74 5.15 18.33
C ARG A 97 2.48 4.36 17.98
N GLY A 98 2.60 3.32 17.15
CA GLY A 98 1.47 2.55 16.64
C GLY A 98 0.83 3.14 15.39
N GLU A 99 1.42 4.17 14.77
CA GLU A 99 0.87 4.80 13.57
C GLU A 99 1.25 4.04 12.30
N ARG A 100 0.27 3.81 11.42
CA ARG A 100 0.46 3.10 10.14
C ARG A 100 0.87 4.08 9.03
N SER A 101 2.04 3.86 8.45
CA SER A 101 2.59 4.59 7.29
C SER A 101 2.68 3.70 6.06
N VAL A 102 2.48 4.26 4.86
CA VAL A 102 2.59 3.52 3.59
C VAL A 102 3.93 3.84 2.92
N MET A 103 4.76 2.82 2.76
CA MET A 103 6.00 2.90 1.98
C MET A 103 5.78 2.32 0.59
N THR A 104 6.26 3.03 -0.42
CA THR A 104 6.17 2.62 -1.82
C THR A 104 7.56 2.75 -2.44
N PRO A 105 8.16 1.66 -2.93
CA PRO A 105 9.39 1.74 -3.70
C PRO A 105 9.09 2.55 -4.97
N GLU A 106 9.81 3.64 -5.16
CA GLU A 106 9.80 4.35 -6.44
C GLU A 106 11.09 4.02 -7.18
N PRO A 107 11.02 3.59 -8.45
CA PRO A 107 12.21 3.55 -9.28
C PRO A 107 12.78 4.96 -9.37
N VAL A 108 14.02 5.13 -8.94
CA VAL A 108 14.77 6.38 -9.19
C VAL A 108 15.03 6.41 -10.69
N GLU A 109 14.69 7.50 -11.37
CA GLU A 109 15.11 7.69 -12.76
C GLU A 109 16.63 7.51 -12.83
N ASP A 110 17.13 6.73 -13.79
CA ASP A 110 18.57 6.69 -14.06
C ASP A 110 19.03 8.14 -14.30
N PRO A 111 20.13 8.59 -13.67
CA PRO A 111 20.67 9.92 -13.95
C PRO A 111 20.90 10.03 -15.46
N THR A 112 20.26 11.03 -16.05
CA THR A 112 20.32 11.33 -17.49
C THR A 112 21.71 11.77 -17.92
#